data_AF-A0A1C3VHX7-F1
#
_entry.id   AF-A0A1C3VHX7-F1
#
_cell.length_a   1.000
_cell.length_b   1.000
_cell.length_c   1.000
_cell.angle_alpha   90.00
_cell.angle_beta   90.00
_cell.angle_gamma   90.00
#
_symmetry.space_group_name_H-M   'P 1'
#
loop_
_entity.id
_entity.type
_entity.pdbx_description
1 polymer ?
#
loop_
_entity_poly.entity_id
_entity_poly.type
_entity_poly.pdbx_seq_one_letter_code
_entity_poly.pdbx_strand_id
1 'polypeptide(L)'
;MARKGKKDFGRESREAQATAEVSGKSTLDGRSFLYVGGRDCQVAHLRQIASNFGAELIHHDGGLREAVSRIDTVLPSVDCVFCPIDCISHDACLRVKTGCKKFGKAFIPLRNGSKSSLERALQTMNERDASR
;
A
#
# COMPACT_ATOMS: atom_id res chain seq x y z
N MET A 1 -13.28 -28.03 38.37
CA MET A 1 -12.90 -27.87 36.96
C MET A 1 -13.81 -26.81 36.35
N ALA A 2 -13.39 -25.55 36.27
CA ALA A 2 -14.28 -24.44 35.95
C ALA A 2 -13.58 -23.33 35.13
N ARG A 3 -14.24 -22.98 34.00
CA ARG A 3 -14.34 -21.65 33.35
C ARG A 3 -13.17 -21.09 32.51
N LYS A 4 -13.34 -21.22 31.19
CA LYS A 4 -13.49 -20.12 30.18
C LYS A 4 -12.84 -18.75 30.48
N GLY A 5 -11.97 -18.28 29.58
CA GLY A 5 -11.66 -16.86 29.33
C GLY A 5 -10.79 -16.72 28.08
N LYS A 6 -11.36 -16.51 26.88
CA LYS A 6 -11.69 -15.23 26.22
C LYS A 6 -10.47 -14.30 26.00
N LYS A 7 -10.07 -14.25 24.71
CA LYS A 7 -9.57 -13.12 23.91
C LYS A 7 -9.27 -11.82 24.67
N ASP A 8 -8.06 -11.30 24.47
CA ASP A 8 -7.87 -9.92 23.98
C ASP A 8 -6.47 -9.77 23.37
N PHE A 9 -6.40 -9.70 22.04
CA PHE A 9 -5.21 -9.29 21.31
C PHE A 9 -5.71 -8.33 20.23
N GLY A 10 -5.49 -7.05 20.43
CA GLY A 10 -5.81 -6.08 19.38
C GLY A 10 -6.07 -4.69 19.92
N ARG A 11 -5.03 -4.12 20.54
CA ARG A 11 -4.87 -2.69 20.81
C ARG A 11 -5.49 -1.88 19.67
N GLU A 12 -6.65 -1.30 19.94
CA GLU A 12 -7.41 -0.45 19.03
C GLU A 12 -6.50 0.71 18.61
N SER A 13 -6.13 0.71 17.32
CA SER A 13 -5.48 1.86 16.68
C SER A 13 -6.54 2.95 16.54
N ARG A 14 -6.62 3.76 17.59
CA ARG A 14 -7.24 5.08 17.59
C ARG A 14 -6.50 5.96 16.59
N GLU A 15 -7.27 6.81 15.92
CA GLU A 15 -6.87 7.98 15.12
C GLU A 15 -6.29 7.74 13.71
N ALA A 16 -7.08 8.17 12.72
CA ALA A 16 -6.59 8.92 11.56
C ALA A 16 -7.79 9.59 10.87
N GLN A 17 -8.24 10.70 11.45
CA GLN A 17 -8.91 11.77 10.70
C GLN A 17 -7.81 12.69 10.16
N ALA A 18 -7.57 12.63 8.85
CA ALA A 18 -6.91 13.68 8.11
C ALA A 18 -7.30 13.48 6.64
N THR A 19 -8.43 14.05 6.24
CA THR A 19 -8.79 14.23 4.84
C THR A 19 -8.04 15.47 4.38
N ALA A 20 -6.81 15.29 3.87
CA ALA A 20 -6.13 16.37 3.17
C ALA A 20 -6.73 16.49 1.76
N GLU A 21 -7.60 17.48 1.57
CA GLU A 21 -8.15 17.83 0.26
C GLU A 21 -7.02 18.33 -0.64
N VAL A 22 -6.50 17.46 -1.52
CA VAL A 22 -5.59 17.88 -2.59
C VAL A 22 -6.42 18.26 -3.81
N SER A 23 -6.96 19.48 -3.79
CA SER A 23 -7.57 20.10 -4.97
C SER A 23 -6.46 20.76 -5.81
N GLY A 24 -5.96 19.99 -6.78
CA GLY A 24 -4.97 20.43 -7.74
C GLY A 24 -4.61 19.22 -8.60
N LYS A 25 -4.61 19.38 -9.93
CA LYS A 25 -4.21 18.34 -10.89
C LYS A 25 -2.95 17.65 -10.37
N SER A 26 -3.12 16.45 -9.84
CA SER A 26 -2.03 15.67 -9.32
C SER A 26 -1.27 15.14 -10.53
N THR A 27 0.04 15.30 -10.57
CA THR A 27 0.89 14.78 -11.65
C THR A 27 0.94 13.25 -11.67
N LEU A 28 0.35 12.62 -10.66
CA LEU A 28 0.13 11.18 -10.56
C LEU A 28 -1.13 10.71 -11.31
N ASP A 29 -1.85 11.60 -12.00
CA ASP A 29 -3.04 11.25 -12.78
C ASP A 29 -2.75 10.13 -13.79
N GLY A 30 -3.51 9.04 -13.72
CA GLY A 30 -3.37 7.88 -14.59
C GLY A 30 -2.25 6.91 -14.22
N ARG A 31 -1.51 7.13 -13.12
CA ARG A 31 -0.51 6.16 -12.64
C ARG A 31 -1.15 5.03 -11.86
N SER A 32 -0.59 3.84 -12.02
CA SER A 32 -1.05 2.65 -11.30
C SER A 32 -0.04 2.26 -10.22
N PHE A 33 -0.54 2.10 -9.00
CA PHE A 33 0.25 1.74 -7.82
C PHE A 33 -0.19 0.37 -7.28
N LEU A 34 0.77 -0.49 -6.97
CA LEU A 34 0.51 -1.75 -6.28
C LEU A 34 0.84 -1.60 -4.79
N TYR A 35 -0.09 -1.96 -3.92
CA TYR A 35 0.12 -2.03 -2.48
C TYR A 35 0.12 -3.49 -2.03
N VAL A 36 1.25 -3.98 -1.52
CA VAL A 36 1.41 -5.40 -1.15
C VAL A 36 1.48 -5.58 0.36
N GLY A 37 0.49 -6.27 0.93
CA GLY A 37 0.35 -6.50 2.36
C GLY A 37 -0.64 -5.54 3.01
N GLY A 38 -0.45 -5.26 4.29
CA GLY A 38 -1.33 -4.43 5.10
C GLY A 38 -2.63 -5.14 5.52
N ARG A 39 -3.59 -4.37 6.03
CA ARG A 39 -4.89 -4.89 6.53
C ARG A 39 -5.99 -4.56 5.54
N ASP A 40 -6.78 -5.56 5.13
CA ASP A 40 -7.93 -5.39 4.21
C ASP A 40 -8.89 -4.27 4.64
N CYS A 41 -9.14 -4.12 5.95
CA CYS A 41 -10.05 -3.12 6.49
C CYS A 41 -9.69 -1.68 6.10
N GLN A 42 -8.43 -1.40 5.77
CA GLN A 42 -7.97 -0.05 5.41
C GLN A 42 -7.87 0.16 3.90
N VAL A 43 -7.98 -0.89 3.09
CA VAL A 43 -7.78 -0.84 1.63
C VAL A 43 -8.73 0.14 0.96
N ALA A 44 -9.99 0.19 1.39
CA ALA A 44 -10.97 1.15 0.87
C ALA A 44 -10.51 2.60 1.04
N HIS A 45 -9.96 2.93 2.21
CA HIS A 45 -9.44 4.28 2.47
C HIS A 45 -8.16 4.55 1.69
N LEU A 46 -7.24 3.59 1.61
CA LEU A 46 -6.00 3.73 0.83
C LEU A 46 -6.30 3.98 -0.64
N ARG A 47 -7.27 3.25 -1.20
CA ARG A 47 -7.73 3.45 -2.57
C ARG A 47 -8.33 4.84 -2.75
N GLN A 48 -9.19 5.29 -1.83
CA GLN A 48 -9.77 6.63 -1.89
C GLN A 48 -8.70 7.73 -1.87
N ILE A 49 -7.69 7.57 -1.01
CA ILE A 49 -6.53 8.48 -0.97
C ILE A 49 -5.84 8.51 -2.33
N ALA A 50 -5.46 7.36 -2.89
CA ALA A 50 -4.79 7.29 -4.19
C ALA A 50 -5.64 7.92 -5.31
N SER A 51 -6.95 7.64 -5.32
CA SER A 51 -7.89 8.24 -6.28
C SER A 51 -7.99 9.76 -6.12
N ASN A 52 -7.84 10.31 -4.91
CA ASN A 52 -7.76 11.76 -4.70
C ASN A 52 -6.51 12.37 -5.34
N PHE A 53 -5.43 11.60 -5.48
CA PHE A 53 -4.23 11.98 -6.22
C PHE A 53 -4.30 11.61 -7.72
N GLY A 54 -5.47 11.23 -8.24
CA GLY A 54 -5.65 10.81 -9.64
C GLY A 54 -5.03 9.45 -9.98
N ALA A 55 -4.60 8.69 -8.98
CA ALA A 55 -3.90 7.43 -9.19
C ALA A 55 -4.76 6.20 -8.85
N GLU A 56 -4.51 5.11 -9.56
CA GLU A 56 -5.15 3.84 -9.30
C GLU A 56 -4.35 3.04 -8.26
N LEU A 57 -5.02 2.53 -7.22
CA LEU A 57 -4.41 1.64 -6.24
C LEU A 57 -4.95 0.22 -6.37
N ILE A 58 -4.04 -0.69 -6.68
CA ILE A 58 -4.26 -2.14 -6.67
C ILE A 58 -3.72 -2.68 -5.36
N HIS A 59 -4.56 -3.35 -4.58
CA HIS A 59 -4.14 -4.02 -3.35
C HIS A 59 -3.89 -5.50 -3.63
N HIS A 60 -2.86 -6.03 -2.99
CA HIS A 60 -2.59 -7.46 -2.91
C HIS A 60 -2.28 -7.81 -1.46
N ASP A 61 -2.90 -8.86 -0.95
CA ASP A 61 -2.78 -9.25 0.46
C ASP A 61 -1.36 -9.72 0.86
N GLY A 62 -0.52 -10.07 -0.11
CA GLY A 62 0.88 -10.41 0.12
C GLY A 62 1.12 -11.88 0.46
N GLY A 63 0.25 -12.78 -0.01
CA GLY A 63 0.50 -14.22 0.05
C GLY A 63 -0.29 -15.00 1.10
N LEU A 64 -1.11 -14.32 1.90
CA LEU A 64 -1.93 -14.95 2.94
C LEU A 64 -3.20 -15.59 2.34
N ARG A 65 -3.80 -14.91 1.35
CA ARG A 65 -5.04 -15.32 0.67
C ARG A 65 -4.85 -15.41 -0.84
N GLU A 66 -4.04 -14.52 -1.40
CA GLU A 66 -3.76 -14.47 -2.83
C GLU A 66 -2.40 -15.03 -3.16
N ALA A 67 -2.29 -15.76 -4.28
CA ALA A 67 -1.01 -16.32 -4.71
C ALA A 67 0.00 -15.20 -5.01
N VAL A 68 1.19 -15.31 -4.43
CA VAL A 68 2.30 -14.37 -4.65
C VAL A 68 2.68 -14.25 -6.14
N SER A 69 2.39 -15.28 -6.95
CA SER A 69 2.54 -15.23 -8.41
C SER A 69 1.68 -14.16 -9.09
N ARG A 70 0.54 -13.77 -8.51
CA ARG A 70 -0.30 -12.69 -9.05
C ARG A 70 0.42 -11.35 -9.02
N ILE A 71 1.28 -11.11 -8.03
CA ILE A 71 2.15 -9.92 -7.99
C ILE A 71 3.00 -9.85 -9.26
N ASP A 72 3.59 -10.96 -9.70
CA ASP A 72 4.41 -11.02 -10.93
C ASP A 72 3.61 -10.61 -12.18
N THR A 73 2.32 -10.96 -12.22
CA THR A 73 1.42 -10.59 -13.32
C THR A 73 0.96 -9.13 -13.28
N VAL A 74 0.85 -8.55 -12.07
CA VAL A 74 0.39 -7.16 -11.89
C VAL A 74 1.55 -6.16 -11.99
N LEU A 75 2.75 -6.55 -11.55
CA LEU A 75 3.97 -5.75 -11.61
C LEU A 75 4.25 -5.03 -12.94
N PRO A 76 4.12 -5.67 -14.12
CA PRO A 76 4.34 -4.97 -15.39
C PRO A 76 3.33 -3.84 -15.65
N SER A 77 2.10 -3.98 -15.14
CA SER A 77 0.99 -3.05 -15.35
C SER A 77 0.98 -1.86 -14.39
N VAL A 78 1.83 -1.87 -13.36
CA VAL A 78 1.94 -0.77 -12.38
C VAL A 78 3.24 0.00 -12.57
N ASP A 79 3.26 1.25 -12.14
CA ASP A 79 4.43 2.13 -12.19
C ASP A 79 5.28 2.01 -10.93
N CYS A 80 4.63 1.83 -9.78
CA CYS A 80 5.31 1.75 -8.50
C CYS A 80 4.59 0.83 -7.51
N VAL A 81 5.38 0.27 -6.58
CA VAL A 81 4.93 -0.68 -5.56
C VAL A 81 5.23 -0.15 -4.18
N PHE A 82 4.20 -0.08 -3.35
CA PHE A 82 4.27 0.21 -1.92
C PHE A 82 4.27 -1.09 -1.10
N CYS A 83 5.21 -1.19 -0.18
CA CYS A 83 5.42 -2.39 0.63
C CYS A 83 5.53 -2.03 2.12
N PRO A 84 4.43 -2.10 2.90
CA PRO A 84 4.48 -1.96 4.35
C PRO A 84 5.29 -3.09 5.01
N ILE A 85 6.43 -2.75 5.60
CA ILE A 85 7.36 -3.72 6.21
C ILE A 85 6.78 -4.37 7.48
N ASP A 86 5.85 -3.71 8.16
CA ASP A 86 5.22 -4.21 9.40
C ASP A 86 4.19 -5.33 9.15
N CYS A 87 3.60 -5.38 7.96
CA CYS A 87 2.48 -6.26 7.63
C CYS A 87 2.65 -6.88 6.23
N ILE A 88 3.77 -7.56 6.00
CA ILE A 88 4.01 -8.33 4.78
C ILE A 88 4.73 -9.64 5.11
N SER A 89 4.38 -10.72 4.40
CA SER A 89 5.11 -11.98 4.48
C SER A 89 6.50 -11.87 3.86
N HIS A 90 7.47 -12.58 4.43
CA HIS A 90 8.85 -12.58 3.93
C HIS A 90 8.94 -12.98 2.46
N ASP A 91 8.17 -14.00 2.04
CA ASP A 91 8.12 -14.47 0.66
C ASP A 91 7.62 -13.39 -0.31
N ALA A 92 6.53 -12.70 0.02
CA ALA A 92 6.01 -11.62 -0.79
C ALA A 92 6.96 -10.43 -0.90
N CYS A 93 7.65 -10.07 0.20
CA CYS A 93 8.66 -9.01 0.15
C CYS A 93 9.82 -9.36 -0.79
N LEU A 94 10.33 -10.60 -0.71
CA LEU A 94 11.37 -11.09 -1.62
C LEU A 94 10.87 -11.11 -3.07
N ARG A 95 9.63 -11.56 -3.31
CA ARG A 95 9.01 -11.57 -4.63
C ARG A 95 8.89 -10.17 -5.22
N VAL A 96 8.32 -9.23 -4.47
CA VAL A 96 8.15 -7.84 -4.90
C VAL A 96 9.51 -7.23 -5.20
N LYS A 97 10.49 -7.40 -4.30
CA LYS A 97 11.83 -6.85 -4.50
C LYS A 97 12.49 -7.39 -5.78
N THR A 98 12.38 -8.70 -6.02
CA THR A 98 12.93 -9.36 -7.20
C THR A 98 12.18 -8.95 -8.46
N GLY A 99 10.85 -8.89 -8.40
CA GLY A 99 9.98 -8.48 -9.48
C GLY A 99 10.19 -7.02 -9.87
N CYS A 100 10.23 -6.09 -8.92
CA CYS A 100 10.55 -4.69 -9.17
C CYS A 100 11.92 -4.53 -9.84
N LYS A 101 12.93 -5.31 -9.41
CA LYS A 101 14.26 -5.31 -10.06
C LYS A 101 14.21 -5.85 -11.49
N LYS A 102 13.41 -6.88 -11.74
CA LYS A 102 13.25 -7.51 -13.06
C LYS A 102 12.50 -6.62 -14.05
N PHE A 103 11.42 -5.98 -13.61
CA PHE A 103 10.56 -5.12 -14.44
C PHE A 103 10.98 -3.64 -14.44
N GLY A 104 12.02 -3.28 -13.69
CA GLY A 104 12.49 -1.89 -13.57
C GLY A 104 11.50 -0.96 -12.88
N LYS A 105 10.62 -1.49 -12.02
CA LYS A 105 9.57 -0.72 -11.33
C LYS A 105 10.08 -0.13 -10.03
N ALA A 106 9.54 1.03 -9.64
CA ALA A 106 9.92 1.67 -8.39
C ALA A 106 9.38 0.87 -7.20
N PHE A 107 10.26 0.52 -6.26
CA PHE A 107 9.91 -0.15 -5.01
C PHE A 107 10.04 0.82 -3.84
N ILE A 108 8.95 1.08 -3.12
CA ILE A 108 8.88 2.00 -1.99
C ILE A 108 8.50 1.22 -0.73
N PRO A 109 9.48 0.91 0.14
CA PRO A 109 9.17 0.34 1.44
C PRO A 109 8.52 1.39 2.33
N LEU A 110 7.37 1.05 2.91
CA LEU A 110 6.67 1.87 3.90
C LEU A 110 6.98 1.34 5.30
N ARG A 111 7.22 2.25 6.25
CA ARG A 111 7.50 1.89 7.64
C ARG A 111 6.34 1.13 8.29
N ASN A 112 5.10 1.48 7.95
CA ASN A 112 3.89 0.83 8.43
C ASN A 112 2.78 0.87 7.37
N GLY A 113 1.72 0.09 7.60
CA GLY A 113 0.55 0.03 6.73
C GLY A 113 -0.53 1.06 7.05
N SER A 114 -0.15 2.26 7.51
CA SER A 114 -1.10 3.31 7.89
C SER A 114 -1.42 4.23 6.72
N LYS A 115 -2.63 4.81 6.75
CA LYS A 115 -3.14 5.79 5.77
C LYS A 115 -2.17 6.96 5.58
N SER A 116 -1.74 7.57 6.69
CA SER A 116 -0.83 8.71 6.67
C SER A 116 0.54 8.39 6.08
N SER A 117 1.00 7.13 6.18
CA SER A 117 2.26 6.72 5.56
C SER A 117 2.14 6.60 4.04
N LEU A 118 1.00 6.11 3.54
CA LEU A 118 0.72 6.13 2.11
C LEU A 118 0.52 7.57 1.60
N GLU A 119 -0.26 8.39 2.29
CA GLU A 119 -0.51 9.79 1.93
C GLU A 119 0.78 10.57 1.79
N ARG A 120 1.68 10.48 2.79
CA ARG A 120 2.99 11.14 2.72
C ARG A 120 3.82 10.63 1.55
N ALA A 121 3.81 9.33 1.29
CA ALA A 121 4.54 8.78 0.16
C ALA A 121 4.01 9.30 -1.18
N LEU A 122 2.68 9.33 -1.36
CA LEU A 122 2.03 9.88 -2.54
C LEU A 122 2.27 11.38 -2.68
N GLN A 123 2.20 12.16 -1.61
CA GLN A 123 2.52 13.59 -1.60
C GLN A 123 3.96 13.82 -2.06
N THR A 124 4.94 13.14 -1.45
CA THR A 124 6.35 13.25 -1.84
C THR A 124 6.58 12.85 -3.30
N MET A 125 5.84 11.86 -3.81
CA MET A 125 5.91 11.47 -5.22
C MET A 125 5.29 12.51 -6.14
N ASN A 126 4.15 13.06 -5.77
CA ASN A 126 3.48 14.13 -6.50
C ASN A 126 4.36 15.39 -6.56
N GLU A 127 5.00 15.78 -5.45
CA GLU A 127 5.93 16.92 -5.40
C GLU A 127 7.16 16.70 -6.28
N ARG A 128 7.75 15.49 -6.25
CA ARG A 128 8.90 15.13 -7.09
C ARG A 128 8.56 15.17 -8.58
N ASP A 129 7.35 14.76 -8.92
CA ASP A 129 6.90 14.71 -10.30
C ASP A 129 6.45 16.08 -10.80
N ALA A 130 5.84 16.91 -9.95
CA ALA A 130 5.52 18.30 -10.24
C ALA A 130 6.76 19.20 -10.41
N SER A 131 7.92 18.77 -9.90
CA SER A 131 9.20 19.47 -10.02
C SER A 131 10.03 19.03 -11.24
N ARG A 132 9.55 18.08 -12.04
CA ARG A 132 10.20 17.57 -13.26
C ARG A 132 9.64 18.23 -14.50
#